data_AF-F3KPH7-F1
#
_entry.id   AF-F3KPH7-F1
#
_cell.length_a   1.000
_cell.length_b   1.000
_cell.length_c   1.000
_cell.angle_alpha   90.00
_cell.angle_beta   90.00
_cell.angle_gamma   90.00
#
_symmetry.space_group_name_H-M   'P 1'
#
loop_
_entity.id
_entity.type
_entity.pdbx_description
1 polymer ?
#
loop_
_entity_poly.entity_id
_entity_poly.type
_entity_poly.pdbx_seq_one_letter_code
_entity_poly.pdbx_strand_id
1 'polypeptide(L)' 'MAAVINTNINSLTAQRNQGISDKSLSTAIQRLSSGLRINSAKDDAAGLA' A
#
# COMPACT_ATOMS: atom_id res chain seq x y z
N MET A 1 -10.09 -13.77 28.71
CA MET A 1 -9.56 -13.89 27.33
C MET A 1 -10.76 -13.83 26.39
N ALA A 2 -11.02 -12.70 25.75
CA ALA A 2 -12.20 -12.55 24.89
C ALA A 2 -11.95 -13.34 23.59
N ALA A 3 -12.54 -14.54 23.49
CA ALA A 3 -12.62 -15.25 22.23
C ALA A 3 -13.50 -14.41 21.30
N VAL A 4 -12.90 -13.80 20.29
CA VAL A 4 -13.65 -13.01 19.32
C VAL A 4 -14.26 -13.96 18.31
N ILE A 5 -15.48 -14.41 18.58
CA ILE A 5 -16.16 -15.50 17.86
C ILE A 5 -16.57 -15.07 16.44
N ASN A 6 -16.86 -13.78 16.23
CA ASN A 6 -17.44 -13.29 14.97
C ASN A 6 -16.55 -12.32 14.16
N THR A 7 -15.64 -11.56 14.79
CA THR A 7 -14.80 -10.56 14.08
C THR A 7 -13.37 -10.54 14.62
N ASN A 8 -12.46 -11.31 14.02
CA ASN A 8 -11.06 -11.33 14.46
C ASN A 8 -10.34 -10.00 14.14
N ILE A 9 -10.19 -9.12 15.13
CA ILE A 9 -9.54 -7.80 14.99
C ILE A 9 -8.06 -7.91 14.60
N ASN A 10 -7.37 -8.97 15.04
CA ASN A 10 -5.98 -9.23 14.63
C ASN A 10 -5.92 -9.58 13.14
N SER A 11 -6.84 -10.43 12.66
CA SER A 11 -6.99 -10.73 11.23
C SER A 11 -7.32 -9.48 10.42
N LEU A 12 -8.24 -8.63 10.90
CA LEU A 12 -8.60 -7.38 10.22
C LEU A 12 -7.42 -6.39 10.16
N THR A 13 -6.61 -6.34 11.22
CA THR A 13 -5.40 -5.52 11.25
C THR A 13 -4.33 -6.07 10.32
N ALA A 14 -4.15 -7.39 10.29
CA ALA A 14 -3.24 -8.07 9.36
C ALA A 14 -3.66 -7.83 7.90
N GLN A 15 -4.94 -7.94 7.58
CA GLN A 15 -5.48 -7.63 6.24
C GLN A 15 -5.27 -6.16 5.84
N ARG A 16 -5.46 -5.21 6.77
CA ARG A 16 -5.16 -3.79 6.52
C ARG A 16 -3.68 -3.56 6.23
N ASN A 17 -2.80 -4.15 7.04
CA ASN A 17 -1.36 -4.04 6.85
C ASN A 17 -0.93 -4.71 5.53
N GLN A 18 -1.51 -5.86 5.19
CA GLN A 18 -1.29 -6.54 3.91
C GLN A 18 -1.70 -5.63 2.74
N GLY A 19 -2.88 -5.01 2.78
CA GLY A 19 -3.31 -4.09 1.72
C GLY A 19 -2.37 -2.88 1.53
N ILE A 20 -1.76 -2.39 2.62
CA ILE A 20 -0.74 -1.34 2.54
C ILE A 20 0.56 -1.89 1.92
N SER A 21 1.00 -3.08 2.33
CA SER A 21 2.18 -3.75 1.77
C SER A 21 2.01 -4.06 0.28
N ASP A 22 0.85 -4.54 -0.14
CA ASP A 22 0.53 -4.84 -1.54
C ASP A 22 0.54 -3.56 -2.39
N LYS A 23 0.01 -2.45 -1.87
CA LYS A 23 0.08 -1.15 -2.54
C LYS A 23 1.53 -0.67 -2.67
N SER A 24 2.32 -0.79 -1.60
CA SER A 24 3.74 -0.42 -1.62
C SER A 24 4.53 -1.28 -2.61
N LEU A 25 4.26 -2.59 -2.65
CA LEU A 25 4.85 -3.52 -3.59
C LEU A 25 4.47 -3.17 -5.03
N SER A 26 3.20 -2.88 -5.31
CA SER A 26 2.75 -2.44 -6.64
C SER A 26 3.49 -1.18 -7.11
N THR A 27 3.69 -0.19 -6.23
CA THR A 27 4.48 1.00 -6.55
C THR A 27 5.95 0.66 -6.77
N ALA A 28 6.53 -0.22 -5.96
CA ALA A 28 7.91 -0.66 -6.11
C ALA A 28 8.13 -1.41 -7.43
N ILE A 29 7.21 -2.29 -7.82
CA ILE A 29 7.21 -2.99 -9.11
C ILE A 29 7.09 -1.99 -10.27
N GLN A 30 6.20 -1.01 -10.16
CA GLN A 30 6.05 0.02 -11.18
C GLN A 30 7.36 0.80 -11.37
N ARG A 31 8.02 1.22 -10.27
CA ARG A 31 9.32 1.92 -10.29
C ARG A 31 10.44 1.06 -10.84
N LEU A 32 10.47 -0.23 -10.49
CA LEU A 32 11.44 -1.18 -11.04
C LEU A 32 11.26 -1.34 -12.55
N SER A 33 10.01 -1.47 -13.01
CA SER A 33 9.68 -1.65 -14.42
C SER A 33 9.96 -0.42 -15.27
N SER A 34 9.86 0.79 -14.72
CA SER A 34 10.13 2.03 -15.46
C SER A 34 11.57 2.54 -15.32
N GLY A 35 12.31 2.07 -14.31
CA GLY A 35 13.62 2.61 -13.94
C GLY A 35 13.59 4.04 -13.39
N LEU A 36 12.40 4.65 -13.26
CA LEU A 36 12.19 6.02 -12.77
C LEU A 36 11.57 5.99 -11.36
N ARG A 37 12.15 6.74 -10.42
CA ARG A 37 11.64 6.86 -9.05
C ARG A 37 10.23 7.49 -8.98
N ILE A 38 9.87 8.29 -9.98
CA ILE A 38 8.60 9.03 -10.08
C ILE A 38 7.90 8.54 -11.34
N ASN A 39 6.69 7.99 -11.21
CA ASN A 39 6.02 7.25 -12.29
C ASN A 39 4.63 7.77 -12.66
N SER A 40 4.15 8.84 -12.02
CA SER A 40 2.89 9.48 -12.41
C SER A 40 2.91 10.98 -12.06
N ALA A 41 2.16 11.79 -12.80
CA ALA A 41 1.90 13.21 -12.48
C ALA A 41 1.21 13.42 -11.11
N LYS A 42 0.81 12.34 -10.44
CA LYS A 42 0.27 12.35 -9.07
C LYS A 42 1.38 12.36 -8.01
N ASP A 43 2.56 11.83 -8.33
CA ASP A 43 3.76 11.88 -7.48
C ASP A 43 4.48 13.24 -7.59
N ASP A 44 4.12 14.07 -8.59
CA ASP A 44 4.69 15.39 -8.88
C ASP A 44 3.61 16.47 -9.05
N ALA A 45 2.61 16.48 -8.16
CA ALA A 45 1.60 17.55 -8.11
C ALA A 45 2.19 18.91 -7.63
N ALA A 46 3.47 18.96 -7.27
CA ALA A 46 4.17 20.16 -6.81
C ALA A 46 5.10 20.78 -7.87
N GLY A 47 5.50 20.04 -8.91
CA GLY A 47 6.41 20.51 -9.96
C GLY A 47 5.74 21.09 -11.21
N LEU A 48 4.41 21.18 -11.25
CA LEU A 48 3.64 21.73 -12.37
C LEU A 48 2.83 22.99 -11.99
N ALA A 49 3.32 23.76 -11.01
CA ALA A 49 2.82 25.08 -10.62
C ALA A 49 3.94 26.12 -10.73
#